data_AF-A0A7J4KJF4-F1
#
_entry.id   AF-A0A7J4KJF4-F1
#
_cell.length_a   1.000
_cell.length_b   1.000
_cell.length_c   1.000
_cell.angle_alpha   90.00
_cell.angle_beta   90.00
_cell.angle_gamma   90.00
#
_symmetry.space_group_name_H-M   'P 1'
#
loop_
_entity.id
_entity.type
_entity.pdbx_description
1 polymer ?
#
loop_
_entity_poly.entity_id
_entity_poly.type
_entity_poly.pdbx_seq_one_letter_code
_entity_poly.pdbx_strand_id
1 'polypeptide(L)' 'NLSWRINVSGGILGRINRTSSDQISVLNSMETLNVSLAQMIFGFGKITILVSAVCDEGIVASKTVHASVFPFYVKRNA' A
#
# COMPACT_ATOMS: atom_id res chain seq x y z
N ASN A 1 16.51 -1.97 -11.98
CA ASN A 1 15.32 -2.52 -11.31
C ASN A 1 14.77 -1.51 -10.30
N LEU A 2 13.47 -1.62 -10.02
CA LEU A 2 12.75 -0.81 -9.04
C LEU A 2 12.07 -1.74 -8.04
N SER A 3 12.45 -1.65 -6.77
CA SER A 3 11.74 -2.34 -5.69
C SER A 3 10.72 -1.41 -5.08
N TRP A 4 9.49 -1.87 -4.89
CA TRP A 4 8.45 -1.08 -4.24
C TRP A 4 7.89 -1.80 -3.01
N ARG A 5 7.41 -1.01 -2.05
CA ARG A 5 6.76 -1.49 -0.84
C ARG A 5 5.66 -0.54 -0.42
N ILE A 6 4.48 -1.09 -0.19
CA ILE A 6 3.33 -0.45 0.43
C ILE A 6 3.14 -1.08 1.81
N ASN A 7 3.23 -0.28 2.86
CA ASN A 7 2.94 -0.69 4.23
C ASN A 7 1.70 0.06 4.73
N VAL A 8 0.71 -0.66 5.22
CA VAL A 8 -0.48 -0.10 5.85
C VAL A 8 -0.54 -0.56 7.29
N SER A 9 -0.52 0.40 8.20
CA SER A 9 -0.52 0.16 9.64
C SER A 9 -1.57 1.01 10.37
N GLY A 10 -2.09 0.53 11.50
CA GLY A 10 -3.01 1.26 12.36
C GLY A 10 -4.29 0.50 12.65
N GLY A 11 -5.42 1.19 12.55
CA GLY A 11 -6.73 0.70 12.97
C GLY A 11 -6.92 0.69 14.49
N ILE A 12 -8.13 0.33 14.93
CA ILE A 12 -8.46 0.14 16.34
C ILE A 12 -7.50 -0.89 16.94
N LEU A 13 -6.84 -0.49 18.03
CA LEU A 13 -5.86 -1.30 18.76
C LEU A 13 -4.68 -1.79 17.89
N GLY A 14 -4.35 -1.10 16.79
CA GLY A 14 -3.22 -1.49 15.94
C GLY A 14 -3.42 -2.79 15.16
N ARG A 15 -4.65 -3.27 15.01
CA ARG A 15 -4.96 -4.56 14.38
C ARG A 15 -4.77 -4.59 12.86
N ILE A 16 -4.59 -3.44 12.22
CA ILE A 16 -4.26 -3.36 10.79
C ILE A 16 -2.74 -3.28 10.67
N ASN A 17 -2.13 -4.34 10.16
CA ASN A 17 -0.73 -4.35 9.74
C ASN A 17 -0.60 -5.22 8.50
N ARG A 18 -0.40 -4.59 7.34
CA ARG A 18 -0.32 -5.24 6.04
C ARG A 18 0.80 -4.62 5.24
N THR A 19 1.67 -5.46 4.70
CA THR A 19 2.74 -5.03 3.81
C THR A 19 2.60 -5.78 2.49
N SER A 20 2.72 -5.05 1.38
CA SER A 20 2.83 -5.59 0.03
C SER A 20 4.08 -5.03 -0.59
N SER A 21 4.91 -5.86 -1.20
CA SER A 21 6.13 -5.43 -1.87
C SER A 21 6.41 -6.34 -3.03
N ASP A 22 6.99 -5.77 -4.08
CA ASP A 22 7.43 -6.52 -5.25
C ASP A 22 8.53 -5.74 -5.97
N GLN A 23 9.06 -6.32 -7.04
CA GLN A 23 10.11 -5.75 -7.85
C GLN A 23 9.66 -5.64 -9.30
N ILE A 24 9.98 -4.51 -9.92
CA ILE A 24 9.79 -4.25 -11.34
C ILE A 24 11.18 -4.29 -11.97
N SER A 25 11.42 -5.29 -12.81
CA SER A 25 12.73 -5.50 -13.44
C SER A 25 13.11 -4.35 -14.37
N VAL A 26 12.16 -3.91 -15.21
CA VAL A 26 12.37 -2.83 -16.17
C VAL A 26 11.16 -1.90 -16.11
N LEU A 27 11.43 -0.60 -15.95
CA LEU A 27 10.44 0.48 -16.07
C LEU A 27 11.03 1.50 -17.02
N ASN A 28 10.37 1.78 -18.14
CA ASN A 28 10.89 2.72 -19.12
C ASN A 28 10.78 4.16 -18.63
N SER A 29 11.59 5.06 -19.20
CA SER A 29 11.49 6.49 -18.91
C SER A 29 10.09 7.01 -19.27
N MET A 30 9.44 7.70 -18.33
CA MET A 30 8.06 8.21 -18.44
C MET A 30 6.94 7.16 -18.42
N GLU A 31 7.26 5.89 -18.20
CA GLU A 31 6.25 4.86 -18.00
C GLU A 31 5.62 4.98 -16.61
N THR A 32 4.30 4.85 -16.53
CA THR A 32 3.55 4.82 -15.27
C THR A 32 2.97 3.43 -15.06
N LEU A 33 3.38 2.77 -13.97
CA LEU A 33 2.81 1.49 -13.55
C LEU A 33 1.93 1.68 -12.31
N ASN A 34 0.76 1.05 -12.33
CA ASN A 34 -0.16 1.02 -11.21
C ASN A 34 0.08 -0.26 -10.40
N VAL A 35 0.47 -0.10 -9.14
CA VAL A 35 0.60 -1.19 -8.18
C VAL A 35 -0.49 -1.11 -7.12
N SER A 36 -1.00 -2.26 -6.70
CA SER A 36 -2.08 -2.35 -5.71
C SER A 36 -1.72 -3.32 -4.59
N LEU A 37 -2.35 -3.16 -3.43
CA LEU A 37 -2.29 -4.15 -2.36
C LEU A 37 -3.00 -5.42 -2.83
N ALA A 38 -2.31 -6.56 -2.74
CA ALA A 38 -2.87 -7.86 -3.11
C ALA A 38 -4.06 -8.30 -2.24
N GLN A 39 -4.22 -7.72 -1.05
CA GLN A 39 -5.23 -8.13 -0.07
C GLN A 39 -6.10 -6.95 0.37
N MET A 40 -7.39 -7.24 0.54
CA MET A 40 -8.34 -6.29 1.11
C MET A 40 -8.02 -6.05 2.59
N ILE A 41 -8.08 -4.78 2.99
CA ILE A 41 -7.86 -4.36 4.37
C ILE A 41 -9.19 -4.37 5.10
N PHE A 42 -9.35 -5.31 6.04
CA PHE A 42 -10.49 -5.34 6.95
C PHE A 42 -10.10 -4.71 8.29
N GLY A 43 -10.93 -3.77 8.75
CA GLY A 43 -10.77 -3.19 10.07
C GLY A 43 -11.54 -1.88 10.21
N PHE A 44 -11.24 -1.16 11.27
CA PHE A 44 -11.83 0.15 11.55
C PHE A 44 -10.78 1.07 12.16
N GLY A 45 -10.90 2.37 11.91
CA GLY A 45 -10.09 3.41 12.53
C GLY A 45 -9.05 4.01 11.60
N LYS A 46 -8.22 4.92 12.15
CA LYS A 46 -7.18 5.63 11.40
C LYS A 46 -6.06 4.68 11.02
N ILE A 47 -5.62 4.75 9.77
CA ILE A 47 -4.49 4.02 9.23
C ILE A 47 -3.47 4.98 8.64
N THR A 48 -2.23 4.53 8.60
CA THR A 48 -1.11 5.17 7.93
C THR A 48 -0.63 4.26 6.82
N ILE A 49 -0.59 4.79 5.61
CA ILE A 49 -0.13 4.12 4.40
C ILE A 49 1.22 4.74 4.05
N LEU A 50 2.28 3.92 4.09
CA LEU A 50 3.61 4.28 3.63
C LEU A 50 3.86 3.58 2.30
N VAL A 51 4.03 4.34 1.23
CA VAL A 51 4.47 3.84 -0.07
C VAL A 51 5.94 4.23 -0.22
N SER A 52 6.77 3.28 -0.59
CA SER A 52 8.20 3.48 -0.83
C SER A 52 8.62 2.75 -2.09
N ALA A 53 9.53 3.36 -2.84
CA ALA A 53 10.14 2.80 -4.02
C ALA A 53 11.64 3.09 -3.97
N VAL A 54 12.44 2.08 -4.32
CA VAL A 54 13.90 2.12 -4.29
C VAL A 54 14.39 1.65 -5.65
N CYS A 55 15.09 2.53 -6.37
CA CYS A 55 15.79 2.17 -7.59
C CYS A 55 17.18 1.61 -7.24
N ASP A 56 17.72 0.73 -8.10
CA ASP A 56 19.09 0.21 -7.94
C ASP A 56 20.16 1.33 -7.92
N GLU A 57 19.85 2.48 -8.54
CA GLU A 57 20.67 3.70 -8.54
C GLU A 57 20.73 4.39 -7.17
N GLY A 58 20.05 3.85 -6.15
CA GLY A 58 20.01 4.39 -4.79
C GLY A 58 18.97 5.48 -4.57
N ILE A 59 18.15 5.80 -5.57
CA ILE A 59 17.06 6.76 -5.45
C ILE A 59 15.94 6.15 -4.62
N VAL A 60 15.63 6.77 -3.49
CA VAL A 60 14.52 6.39 -2.61
C VAL A 60 13.43 7.43 -2.69
N ALA A 61 12.26 7.03 -3.21
CA ALA A 61 11.05 7.83 -3.16
C ALA A 61 10.12 7.23 -2.10
N SER A 62 9.64 8.04 -1.16
CA SER A 62 8.65 7.60 -0.19
C SER A 62 7.57 8.63 0.01
N LYS A 63 6.35 8.15 0.22
CA LYS A 63 5.18 8.98 0.50
C LYS A 63 4.34 8.35 1.60
N THR A 64 3.97 9.17 2.57
CA THR A 64 3.09 8.78 3.66
C THR A 64 1.73 9.42 3.46
N VAL A 65 0.68 8.64 3.63
CA VAL A 65 -0.72 9.07 3.53
C VAL A 65 -1.47 8.58 4.76
N HIS A 66 -2.28 9.44 5.36
CA HIS A 66 -3.17 9.06 6.43
C HIS A 66 -4.58 8.89 5.89
N ALA A 67 -5.24 7.80 6.28
CA ALA A 67 -6.60 7.49 5.88
C ALA A 67 -7.39 6.92 7.07
N SER A 68 -8.70 6.75 6.91
CA SER A 68 -9.54 6.07 7.90
C SER A 68 -10.29 4.93 7.23
N VAL A 69 -10.25 3.76 7.85
CA VAL A 69 -11.02 2.59 7.43
C VAL A 69 -12.33 2.60 8.22
N PHE A 70 -13.45 2.50 7.52
CA PHE A 70 -14.78 2.34 8.11
C PHE A 70 -15.29 0.94 7.79
N PRO A 71 -16.06 0.30 8.68
CA PRO A 71 -16.54 -1.05 8.47
C PRO A 71 -17.81 -0.91 7.62
N PHE A 72 -17.69 -1.02 6.30
CA PHE A 72 -18.90 -1.08 5.48
C PHE A 72 -19.38 -2.52 5.38
N TYR A 73 -20.62 -2.74 5.83
CA TYR A 73 -21.34 -3.98 5.62
C TYR A 73 -21.82 -4.03 4.16
N VAL A 74 -21.22 -4.89 3.34
CA VAL A 74 -21.78 -5.19 2.02
C VAL A 74 -22.82 -6.28 2.20
N LYS A 75 -24.11 -5.91 2.19
CA LYS A 75 -25.20 -6.88 2.11
C LYS A 75 -25.11 -7.57 0.74
N ARG A 76 -24.68 -8.83 0.72
CA ARG A 76 -24.80 -9.68 -0.48
C ARG A 76 -26.28 -9.99 -0.63
N ASN A 77 -26.95 -9.39 -1.62
CA ASN A 77 -28.28 -9.85 -2.01
C ASN A 77 -28.08 -11.21 -2.69
N ALA A 78 -28.64 -12.25 -2.07
CA ALA A 78 -28.80 -13.58 -2.66
C ALA A 78 -29.97 -13.56 -3.66
#